data_AF-A0A117R7M0-F1
#
_entry.id   AF-A0A117R7M0-F1
#
_cell.length_a   1.000
_cell.length_b   1.000
_cell.length_c   1.000
_cell.angle_alpha   90.00
_cell.angle_beta   90.00
_cell.angle_gamma   90.00
#
_symmetry.space_group_name_H-M   'P 1'
#
loop_
_entity.id
_entity.type
_entity.pdbx_description
1 polymer ?
#
loop_
_entity_poly.entity_id
_entity_poly.type
_entity_poly.pdbx_seq_one_letter_code
_entity_poly.pdbx_strand_id
1 'polypeptide(L)'
;MANEAGTHDGRLRDLEAEAFRTGRTLAEHSEELATIREQQRTAFGNIDSLADAIGAPGDRPIAQRLDTIERVLFALARSQGIDPDAL
;
A
#
# COMPACT_ATOMS: atom_id res chain seq x y z
N MET A 1 -29.00 4.79 -44.58
CA MET A 1 -30.02 4.21 -43.66
C MET A 1 -29.64 2.83 -43.11
N ALA A 2 -29.73 1.72 -43.85
CA ALA A 2 -29.49 0.37 -43.26
C ALA A 2 -28.01 0.07 -42.88
N ASN A 3 -27.04 0.62 -43.65
CA ASN A 3 -25.61 0.36 -43.44
C ASN A 3 -25.01 1.16 -42.26
N GLU A 4 -25.53 2.37 -42.01
CA GLU A 4 -25.09 3.23 -40.89
C GLU A 4 -25.56 2.70 -39.53
N ALA A 5 -26.75 2.09 -39.49
CA ALA A 5 -27.30 1.44 -38.29
C ALA A 5 -26.47 0.21 -37.88
N GLY A 6 -26.07 -0.64 -38.84
CA GLY A 6 -25.19 -1.77 -38.56
C GLY A 6 -23.79 -1.36 -38.07
N THR A 7 -23.29 -0.23 -38.55
CA THR A 7 -21.98 0.31 -38.11
C THR A 7 -22.05 0.91 -36.70
N HIS A 8 -23.18 1.51 -36.32
CA HIS A 8 -23.41 2.00 -34.96
C HIS A 8 -23.59 0.86 -33.95
N ASP A 9 -24.33 -0.19 -34.30
CA ASP A 9 -24.52 -1.37 -33.43
C ASP A 9 -23.18 -2.08 -33.14
N GLY A 10 -22.32 -2.21 -34.15
CA GLY A 10 -20.97 -2.77 -33.97
C GLY A 10 -20.10 -1.95 -33.01
N ARG A 11 -20.04 -0.62 -33.20
CA ARG A 11 -19.29 0.27 -32.31
C ARG A 11 -19.81 0.26 -30.87
N LEU A 12 -21.12 0.15 -30.69
CA LEU A 12 -21.73 0.07 -29.37
C LEU A 12 -21.29 -1.20 -28.64
N ARG A 13 -21.26 -2.35 -29.32
CA ARG A 13 -20.79 -3.62 -28.74
C ARG A 13 -19.30 -3.60 -28.40
N ASP A 14 -18.47 -2.98 -29.23
CA ASP A 14 -17.05 -2.84 -28.96
C ASP A 14 -16.80 -1.98 -27.71
N LEU A 15 -17.53 -0.87 -27.57
CA LEU A 15 -17.52 0.00 -26.39
C LEU A 15 -17.99 -0.73 -25.12
N GLU A 16 -19.06 -1.54 -25.21
CA GLU A 16 -19.53 -2.36 -24.09
C GLU A 16 -18.49 -3.40 -23.67
N ALA A 17 -17.85 -4.06 -24.64
CA ALA A 17 -16.79 -5.05 -24.38
C ALA A 17 -15.54 -4.41 -23.79
N GLU A 18 -15.20 -3.18 -24.17
CA GLU A 18 -14.12 -2.40 -23.58
C GLU A 18 -14.47 -1.95 -22.16
N ALA A 19 -15.66 -1.40 -21.94
CA ALA A 19 -16.14 -1.01 -20.61
C ALA A 19 -16.14 -2.19 -19.64
N PHE A 20 -16.52 -3.39 -20.09
CA PHE A 20 -16.48 -4.59 -19.27
C PHE A 20 -15.05 -5.03 -18.92
N ARG A 21 -14.10 -4.93 -19.86
CA ARG A 21 -12.68 -5.21 -19.61
C ARG A 21 -12.08 -4.21 -18.61
N THR A 22 -12.34 -2.93 -18.82
CA THR A 22 -11.90 -1.86 -17.93
C THR A 22 -12.48 -2.02 -16.52
N GLY A 23 -13.77 -2.37 -16.42
CA GLY A 23 -14.42 -2.66 -15.13
C GLY A 23 -13.76 -3.80 -14.37
N ARG A 24 -13.33 -4.86 -15.07
CA ARG A 24 -12.61 -5.98 -14.46
C ARG A 24 -11.24 -5.56 -13.94
N THR A 25 -10.47 -4.84 -14.75
CA THR A 25 -9.15 -4.33 -14.34
C THR A 25 -9.26 -3.37 -13.15
N LEU A 26 -10.29 -2.53 -13.10
CA LEU A 26 -10.55 -1.67 -11.94
C LEU A 26 -10.85 -2.48 -10.67
N ALA A 27 -11.59 -3.59 -10.79
CA ALA A 27 -11.85 -4.49 -9.65
C ALA A 27 -10.56 -5.15 -9.15
N GLU A 28 -9.71 -5.65 -10.06
CA GLU A 28 -8.40 -6.24 -9.74
C GLU A 28 -7.50 -5.23 -9.00
N HIS A 29 -7.34 -4.02 -9.54
CA HIS A 29 -6.55 -2.97 -8.87
C HIS A 29 -7.14 -2.56 -7.52
N SER A 30 -8.47 -2.60 -7.35
CA SER A 30 -9.11 -2.29 -6.07
C SER A 30 -8.79 -3.33 -5.01
N GLU A 31 -8.70 -4.61 -5.39
CA GLU A 31 -8.31 -5.71 -4.51
C GLU A 31 -6.82 -5.62 -4.11
N GLU A 32 -5.95 -5.27 -5.06
CA GLU A 32 -4.53 -5.01 -4.79
C GLU A 32 -4.35 -3.86 -3.80
N LEU A 33 -5.06 -2.73 -4.00
CA LEU A 33 -5.02 -1.60 -3.08
C LEU A 33 -5.55 -1.95 -1.68
N ALA A 34 -6.57 -2.80 -1.58
CA ALA A 34 -7.06 -3.29 -0.30
C ALA A 34 -6.00 -4.13 0.43
N THR A 35 -5.28 -4.98 -0.31
CA THR A 35 -4.18 -5.80 0.22
C THR A 35 -3.03 -4.92 0.73
N ILE A 36 -2.62 -3.93 -0.07
CA ILE A 36 -1.56 -2.98 0.32
C ILE A 36 -1.96 -2.21 1.59
N ARG A 37 -3.22 -1.77 1.68
CA ARG A 37 -3.73 -1.07 2.87
C ARG A 37 -3.67 -1.94 4.12
N GLU A 38 -3.98 -3.23 4.02
CA GLU A 38 -3.91 -4.15 5.16
C GLU A 38 -2.46 -4.42 5.59
N GLN A 39 -1.55 -4.57 4.63
CA GLN A 39 -0.12 -4.70 4.89
C GLN A 39 0.43 -3.46 5.60
N GLN A 40 0.05 -2.25 5.15
CA GLN A 40 0.42 -0.99 5.80
C GLN A 40 -0.13 -0.91 7.22
N ARG A 41 -1.40 -1.26 7.44
CA ARG A 41 -2.01 -1.29 8.79
C ARG A 41 -1.24 -2.22 9.72
N THR A 42 -0.90 -3.41 9.25
CA THR A 42 -0.12 -4.38 10.02
C THR A 42 1.28 -3.84 10.33
N ALA A 43 1.95 -3.27 9.34
CA ALA A 43 3.29 -2.69 9.53
C ALA A 43 3.28 -1.55 10.56
N PHE A 44 2.31 -0.64 10.50
CA PHE A 44 2.17 0.44 11.48
C PHE A 44 1.83 -0.09 12.88
N GLY A 45 0.94 -1.08 13.01
CA GLY A 45 0.65 -1.71 14.30
C GLY A 45 1.88 -2.40 14.93
N ASN A 46 2.75 -2.98 14.11
CA ASN A 46 4.02 -3.55 14.56
C ASN A 46 5.00 -2.45 15.04
N ILE A 47 5.01 -1.30 14.38
CA ILE A 47 5.81 -0.13 14.81
C ILE A 47 5.31 0.39 16.15
N ASP A 48 3.99 0.54 16.35
CA ASP A 48 3.41 0.98 17.62
C ASP A 48 3.74 -0.01 18.75
N SER A 49 3.62 -1.32 18.48
CA SER A 49 4.00 -2.37 19.45
C SER A 49 5.48 -2.33 19.82
N LEU A 50 6.35 -2.03 18.84
CA LEU A 50 7.77 -1.86 19.08
C LEU A 50 8.05 -0.58 19.88
N ALA A 51 7.39 0.53 19.56
CA ALA A 51 7.49 1.78 20.31
C ALA A 51 7.06 1.62 21.77
N ASP A 52 5.96 0.90 22.04
CA ASP A 52 5.51 0.58 23.39
C ASP A 52 6.54 -0.29 24.13
N ALA A 53 7.11 -1.29 23.47
CA ALA A 53 8.16 -2.13 24.05
C ALA A 53 9.42 -1.31 24.41
N ILE A 54 9.75 -0.27 23.66
CA ILE A 54 10.88 0.64 23.93
C ILE A 54 10.54 1.64 25.04
N GLY A 55 9.30 2.13 25.03
CA GLY A 55 8.79 3.21 25.88
C GLY A 55 8.49 2.77 27.31
N ALA A 56 8.12 1.50 27.52
CA ALA A 56 7.80 0.94 28.82
C ALA A 56 8.96 1.16 29.82
N PRO A 57 8.77 1.95 30.90
CA PRO A 57 9.78 2.12 31.92
C PRO A 57 9.82 0.87 32.80
N GLY A 58 10.74 -0.04 32.47
CA GLY A 58 10.97 -1.28 33.21
C GLY A 58 12.17 -2.06 32.65
N ASP A 59 13.05 -2.48 33.54
CA ASP A 59 14.17 -3.43 33.40
C ASP A 59 15.27 -3.20 32.35
N ARG A 60 15.08 -2.36 31.33
CA ARG A 60 16.08 -2.16 30.27
C ARG A 60 16.95 -0.92 30.49
N PRO A 61 18.29 -1.06 30.43
CA PRO A 61 19.22 0.07 30.44
C PRO A 61 18.88 1.07 29.34
N ILE A 62 19.15 2.36 29.60
CA ILE A 62 18.87 3.44 28.66
C ILE A 62 19.54 3.23 27.28
N ALA A 63 20.72 2.62 27.25
CA ALA A 63 21.41 2.27 26.01
C ALA A 63 20.60 1.31 25.11
N GLN A 64 19.91 0.31 25.70
CA GLN A 64 19.08 -0.61 24.92
C GLN A 64 17.82 0.06 24.38
N ARG A 65 17.27 1.04 25.13
CA ARG A 65 16.14 1.84 24.66
C ARG A 65 16.55 2.70 23.47
N LEU A 66 17.72 3.36 23.56
CA LEU A 66 18.27 4.17 22.46
C LEU A 66 18.60 3.33 21.22
N ASP A 67 19.24 2.15 21.37
CA ASP A 67 19.53 1.23 20.25
C ASP A 67 18.25 0.80 19.52
N THR A 68 17.17 0.57 20.28
CA THR A 68 15.91 0.17 19.66
C THR A 68 15.22 1.37 18.96
N ILE A 69 15.29 2.58 19.52
CA ILE A 69 14.81 3.80 18.85
C ILE A 69 15.55 4.01 17.53
N GLU A 70 16.88 3.87 17.53
CA GLU A 70 17.72 3.97 16.35
C GLU A 70 17.28 2.97 15.26
N ARG A 71 17.08 1.71 15.63
CA ARG A 71 16.57 0.67 14.71
C ARG A 71 15.19 0.99 14.12
N VAL A 72 14.28 1.54 14.92
CA VAL A 72 12.95 1.98 14.44
C VAL A 72 13.08 3.11 13.44
N LEU A 73 13.89 4.12 13.76
CA LEU A 73 14.11 5.27 12.87
C LEU A 73 14.75 4.83 11.55
N PHE A 74 15.70 3.90 11.57
CA PHE A 74 16.29 3.31 10.37
C PHE A 74 15.27 2.54 9.52
N ALA A 75 14.41 1.74 10.15
CA ALA A 75 13.34 1.02 9.45
C ALA A 75 12.34 1.99 8.82
N LEU A 76 11.97 3.05 9.53
CA LEU A 76 11.08 4.10 9.05
C LEU A 76 11.69 4.85 7.85
N ALA A 77 12.95 5.26 7.94
CA ALA A 77 13.67 5.90 6.83
C ALA A 77 13.67 5.02 5.58
N ARG A 78 14.02 3.73 5.73
CA ARG A 78 14.00 2.77 4.61
C ARG A 78 12.62 2.58 4.00
N SER A 79 11.57 2.55 4.83
CA SER A 79 10.18 2.46 4.33
C SER A 79 9.74 3.69 3.53
N GLN A 80 10.39 4.84 3.75
CA GLN A 80 10.17 6.09 3.01
C GLN A 80 11.13 6.26 1.82
N GLY A 81 11.98 5.25 1.54
CA GLY A 81 13.00 5.33 0.49
C GLY A 81 14.18 6.25 0.83
N ILE A 82 14.35 6.62 2.09
CA ILE A 82 15.48 7.42 2.59
C ILE A 82 16.59 6.45 3.01
N ASP A 83 17.82 6.70 2.58
CA ASP A 83 19.00 5.97 3.06
C ASP A 83 19.40 6.53 4.44
N PRO A 84 19.25 5.76 5.53
CA PRO A 84 19.62 6.23 6.86
C PRO A 84 21.13 6.33 7.06
N ASP A 85 21.94 5.66 6.23
CA ASP A 85 23.41 5.70 6.31
C ASP A 85 24.00 6.95 5.60
N ALA A 86 23.13 7.74 4.96
CA ALA A 86 23.49 8.97 4.23
C ALA A 86 23.18 10.28 5.00
N LEU A 87 22.65 10.18 6.23
CA LEU A 87 22.32 11.30 7.14
C LEU A 87 23.38 11.48 8.23
#